data_AF-A0A645C582-F1
#
_entry.id   AF-A0A645C582-F1
#
_cell.length_a   1.000
_cell.length_b   1.000
_cell.length_c   1.000
_cell.angle_alpha   90.00
_cell.angle_beta   90.00
_cell.angle_gamma   90.00
#
_symmetry.space_group_name_H-M   'P 1'
#
loop_
_entity.id
_entity.type
_entity.pdbx_description
1 polymer ?
#
loop_
_entity_poly.entity_id
_entity_poly.type
_entity_poly.pdbx_seq_one_letter_code
_entity_poly.pdbx_strand_id
1 'polypeptide(L)'
;MQANKVCIYGQILLLDLIERLEPHCQLIQSNTDGVLVRMPDGNDPDEWFDLIDDIAFEWEQRTSLTLEFQEFKEVYQKDVNNYVIIPDGELFDEKGKPRWKSKGAYVKKLSPLDYDLPIINKALVDYMVRGIPIEQTINDCDDLKEFQLVTKISGKYTHIQHGDKRLKEKCIRVFASTDTRDAGVQKVHGKTLRPAKMPNSPLHCFMYNDDVNGVKVPAKLDKSWYIALANKRLGDFGI
;
A
#
# COMPACT_ATOMS: atom_id res chain seq x y z
N MET A 1 -16.56 13.78 27.73
CA MET A 1 -16.40 12.75 28.80
C MET A 1 -16.96 11.38 28.43
N GLN A 2 -18.06 11.27 27.67
CA GLN A 2 -18.63 9.97 27.27
C GLN A 2 -17.79 9.21 26.22
N ALA A 3 -17.25 9.89 25.20
CA ALA A 3 -16.44 9.25 24.15
C ALA A 3 -15.22 8.49 24.68
N ASN A 4 -14.50 9.06 25.66
CA ASN A 4 -13.33 8.40 26.25
C ASN A 4 -13.70 7.12 27.00
N LYS A 5 -14.84 7.12 27.70
CA LYS A 5 -15.31 5.93 28.43
C LYS A 5 -15.64 4.79 27.46
N VAL A 6 -16.35 5.09 26.37
CA VAL A 6 -16.66 4.11 25.32
C VAL A 6 -15.37 3.51 24.74
N CYS A 7 -14.38 4.36 24.46
CA CYS A 7 -13.11 3.91 23.91
C CYS A 7 -12.33 3.00 24.88
N ILE A 8 -12.27 3.37 26.17
CA ILE A 8 -11.61 2.57 27.22
C ILE A 8 -12.30 1.22 27.39
N TYR A 9 -13.64 1.19 27.43
CA TYR A 9 -14.38 -0.06 27.53
C TYR A 9 -14.14 -0.95 26.31
N GLY A 10 -14.21 -0.42 25.09
CA GLY A 10 -13.93 -1.19 23.88
C GLY A 10 -12.53 -1.81 23.89
N GLN A 11 -11.51 -1.05 24.32
CA GLN A 11 -10.14 -1.55 24.42
C GLN A 11 -9.99 -2.66 25.47
N ILE A 12 -10.64 -2.53 26.64
CA ILE A 12 -10.58 -3.56 27.69
C ILE A 12 -11.31 -4.84 27.25
N LEU A 13 -12.48 -4.70 26.61
CA LEU A 13 -13.26 -5.84 26.14
C LEU A 13 -12.52 -6.60 25.03
N LEU A 14 -11.87 -5.88 24.10
CA LEU A 14 -11.04 -6.50 23.07
C LEU A 14 -9.78 -7.16 23.66
N LEU A 15 -9.20 -6.61 24.73
CA LEU A 15 -8.09 -7.27 25.43
C LEU A 15 -8.54 -8.59 26.06
N ASP A 16 -9.70 -8.62 26.73
CA ASP A 16 -10.28 -9.85 27.29
C ASP A 16 -10.54 -10.90 26.20
N LEU A 17 -10.97 -10.48 25.00
CA LEU A 17 -11.11 -11.38 23.85
C LEU A 17 -9.75 -11.93 23.40
N ILE A 18 -8.75 -11.06 23.25
CA ILE A 18 -7.40 -11.46 22.81
C ILE A 18 -6.78 -12.48 23.78
N GLU A 19 -6.87 -12.25 25.09
CA GLU A 19 -6.31 -13.16 26.10
C GLU A 19 -6.90 -14.57 26.02
N ARG A 20 -8.17 -14.70 25.57
CA ARG A 20 -8.84 -15.99 25.39
C ARG A 20 -8.47 -16.66 24.07
N LEU A 21 -8.20 -15.87 23.03
CA LEU A 21 -7.82 -16.37 21.71
C LEU A 21 -6.34 -16.76 21.63
N GLU A 22 -5.46 -16.03 22.30
CA GLU A 22 -3.99 -16.17 22.23
C GLU A 22 -3.48 -17.62 22.44
N PRO A 23 -4.05 -18.46 23.33
CA PRO A 23 -3.61 -19.85 23.48
C PRO A 23 -3.88 -20.76 22.27
N HIS A 24 -4.81 -20.35 21.40
CA HIS A 24 -5.34 -21.19 20.32
C HIS A 24 -5.03 -20.64 18.92
N CYS A 25 -4.51 -19.41 18.83
CA CYS A 25 -4.23 -18.76 17.55
C CYS A 25 -3.00 -17.86 17.60
N GLN A 26 -2.47 -17.54 16.43
CA GLN A 26 -1.47 -16.48 16.31
C GLN A 26 -2.17 -15.15 16.08
N LEU A 27 -2.09 -14.23 17.05
CA LEU A 27 -2.58 -12.86 16.86
C LEU A 27 -1.70 -12.13 15.83
N ILE A 28 -2.31 -11.71 14.71
CA ILE A 28 -1.64 -10.94 13.65
C ILE A 28 -1.79 -9.45 13.89
N GLN A 29 -3.00 -9.01 14.23
CA GLN A 29 -3.32 -7.60 14.46
C GLN A 29 -4.50 -7.46 15.42
N SER A 30 -4.51 -6.38 16.20
CA SER A 30 -5.70 -5.85 16.85
C SER A 30 -5.84 -4.35 16.59
N ASN A 31 -7.08 -3.86 16.47
CA ASN A 31 -7.40 -2.43 16.45
C ASN A 31 -8.65 -2.16 17.31
N THR A 32 -9.24 -0.97 17.24
CA THR A 32 -10.45 -0.64 18.02
C THR A 32 -11.71 -1.37 17.58
N ASP A 33 -11.70 -1.94 16.38
CA ASP A 33 -12.88 -2.46 15.70
C ASP A 33 -12.86 -4.00 15.60
N GLY A 34 -11.72 -4.65 15.89
CA GLY A 34 -11.60 -6.10 15.85
C GLY A 34 -10.18 -6.64 15.94
N VAL A 35 -10.09 -7.96 15.80
CA VAL A 35 -8.86 -8.75 15.85
C VAL A 35 -8.69 -9.56 14.58
N LEU A 36 -7.46 -9.66 14.08
CA LEU A 36 -7.07 -10.56 13.01
C LEU A 36 -6.17 -11.63 13.60
N VAL A 37 -6.62 -12.87 13.48
CA VAL A 37 -5.94 -14.05 14.01
C VAL A 37 -5.61 -14.99 12.86
N ARG A 38 -4.53 -15.76 13.03
CA ARG A 38 -4.12 -16.81 12.12
C ARG A 38 -4.22 -18.15 12.83
N MET A 39 -4.78 -19.15 12.14
CA MET A 39 -4.76 -20.53 12.57
C MET A 39 -3.31 -21.07 12.62
N PRO A 40 -2.88 -21.70 13.72
CA PRO A 40 -1.59 -22.37 13.79
C PRO A 40 -1.46 -23.51 12.78
N ASP A 41 -0.27 -23.71 12.23
CA ASP A 41 -0.01 -24.77 11.26
C ASP A 41 -0.22 -26.15 11.91
N GLY A 42 -0.89 -27.08 11.19
CA GLY A 42 -1.10 -28.46 11.64
C GLY A 42 -2.44 -28.74 12.34
N ASN A 43 -3.28 -27.72 12.52
CA ASN A 43 -4.67 -27.90 12.97
C ASN A 43 -5.61 -28.18 11.78
N ASP A 44 -6.70 -28.89 12.06
CA ASP A 44 -7.82 -29.00 11.12
C ASP A 44 -8.60 -27.67 11.11
N PRO A 45 -8.90 -27.09 9.92
CA PRO A 45 -9.59 -25.80 9.82
C PRO A 45 -10.97 -25.77 10.48
N ASP A 46 -11.75 -26.84 10.33
CA ASP A 46 -13.13 -26.89 10.82
C ASP A 46 -13.12 -27.02 12.34
N GLU A 47 -12.34 -27.95 12.90
CA GLU A 47 -12.21 -28.12 14.35
C GLU A 47 -11.64 -26.87 15.04
N TRP A 48 -10.69 -26.21 14.40
CA TRP A 48 -10.12 -24.97 14.92
C TRP A 48 -11.13 -23.82 14.87
N PHE A 49 -11.88 -23.70 13.79
CA PHE A 49 -12.92 -22.67 13.68
C PHE A 49 -14.00 -22.85 14.74
N ASP A 50 -14.50 -24.08 14.94
CA ASP A 50 -15.50 -24.39 15.97
C ASP A 50 -15.02 -24.00 17.37
N LEU A 51 -13.75 -24.28 17.70
CA LEU A 51 -13.15 -23.87 18.97
C LEU A 51 -13.12 -22.33 19.13
N ILE A 52 -12.78 -21.60 18.07
CA ILE A 52 -12.72 -20.13 18.10
C ILE A 52 -14.12 -19.53 18.18
N ASP A 53 -15.10 -20.11 17.48
CA ASP A 53 -16.51 -19.71 17.53
C ASP A 53 -17.09 -19.90 18.93
N ASP A 54 -16.82 -21.03 19.60
CA ASP A 54 -17.25 -21.27 20.99
C ASP A 54 -16.68 -20.22 21.96
N ILE A 55 -15.39 -19.89 21.84
CA ILE A 55 -14.73 -18.87 22.67
C ILE A 55 -15.36 -17.49 22.43
N ALA A 56 -15.60 -17.15 21.16
CA ALA A 56 -16.22 -15.91 20.77
C ALA A 56 -17.65 -15.81 21.28
N PHE A 57 -18.45 -16.87 21.15
CA PHE A 57 -19.83 -16.93 21.63
C PHE A 57 -19.90 -16.74 23.15
N GLU A 58 -19.03 -17.39 23.94
CA GLU A 58 -18.96 -17.15 25.39
C GLU A 58 -18.67 -15.67 25.70
N TRP A 59 -17.77 -15.06 24.94
CA TRP A 59 -17.43 -13.65 25.07
C TRP A 59 -18.61 -12.73 24.67
N GLU A 60 -19.33 -13.03 23.60
CA GLU A 60 -20.53 -12.31 23.17
C GLU A 60 -21.62 -12.36 24.24
N GLN A 61 -21.86 -13.52 24.85
CA GLN A 61 -22.84 -13.66 25.94
C GLN A 61 -22.46 -12.82 27.16
N ARG A 62 -21.17 -12.74 27.51
CA ARG A 62 -20.67 -11.95 28.64
C ARG A 62 -20.78 -10.44 28.39
N THR A 63 -20.55 -10.00 27.16
CA THR A 63 -20.43 -8.58 26.81
C THR A 63 -21.69 -7.99 26.19
N SER A 64 -22.61 -8.84 25.72
CA SER A 64 -23.77 -8.47 24.89
C SER A 64 -23.38 -7.75 23.59
N LEU A 65 -22.15 -7.92 23.12
CA LEU A 65 -21.68 -7.48 21.81
C LEU A 65 -21.76 -8.65 20.82
N THR A 66 -21.82 -8.32 19.53
CA THR A 66 -21.83 -9.30 18.44
C THR A 66 -20.58 -9.13 17.60
N LEU A 67 -19.92 -10.23 17.31
CA LEU A 67 -18.75 -10.37 16.46
C LEU A 67 -19.19 -10.82 15.06
N GLU A 68 -18.48 -10.35 14.05
CA GLU A 68 -18.65 -10.80 12.68
C GLU A 68 -17.37 -11.54 12.26
N PHE A 69 -17.54 -12.77 11.79
CA PHE A 69 -16.43 -13.56 11.29
C PHE A 69 -16.20 -13.31 9.80
N GLN A 70 -14.93 -13.17 9.43
CA GLN A 70 -14.53 -13.13 8.04
C GLN A 70 -13.27 -13.96 7.84
N GLU A 71 -13.37 -14.94 6.95
CA GLU A 71 -12.28 -15.83 6.59
C GLU A 71 -11.44 -15.26 5.45
N PHE A 72 -10.13 -15.46 5.56
CA PHE A 72 -9.15 -15.00 4.60
C PHE A 72 -8.13 -16.09 4.36
N LYS A 73 -7.74 -16.25 3.09
CA LYS A 73 -6.73 -17.22 2.70
C LYS A 73 -5.32 -16.70 2.95
N GLU A 74 -5.07 -15.45 2.57
CA GLU A 74 -3.74 -14.83 2.65
C GLU A 74 -3.86 -13.36 3.05
N VAL A 75 -2.93 -12.91 3.90
CA VAL A 75 -2.83 -11.52 4.32
C VAL A 75 -1.40 -11.05 4.16
N TYR A 76 -1.20 -10.06 3.28
CA TYR A 76 0.06 -9.36 3.12
C TYR A 76 -0.02 -8.02 3.84
N GLN A 77 0.76 -7.83 4.89
CA GLN A 77 0.68 -6.64 5.72
C GLN A 77 2.06 -6.05 6.00
N LYS A 78 2.22 -4.76 5.65
CA LYS A 78 3.38 -3.94 6.05
C LYS A 78 3.11 -3.24 7.38
N ASP A 79 1.92 -2.66 7.53
CA ASP A 79 1.44 -2.00 8.75
C ASP A 79 -0.10 -1.91 8.77
N VAL A 80 -0.69 -1.44 9.87
CA VAL A 80 -2.16 -1.34 10.04
C VAL A 80 -2.88 -0.52 8.96
N ASN A 81 -2.15 0.33 8.23
CA ASN A 81 -2.68 1.17 7.15
C ASN A 81 -2.30 0.66 5.76
N ASN A 82 -1.38 -0.31 5.63
CA ASN A 82 -0.85 -0.82 4.36
C ASN A 82 -0.94 -2.36 4.33
N TYR A 83 -2.02 -2.88 3.75
CA TYR A 83 -2.27 -4.32 3.66
C TYR A 83 -3.07 -4.72 2.41
N VAL A 84 -2.91 -5.97 2.01
CA VAL A 84 -3.73 -6.68 1.03
C VAL A 84 -4.26 -7.95 1.70
N ILE A 85 -5.58 -8.11 1.73
CA ILE A 85 -6.26 -9.28 2.28
C ILE A 85 -6.97 -10.01 1.14
N ILE A 86 -6.63 -11.29 0.99
CA ILE A 86 -7.18 -12.17 -0.04
C ILE A 86 -8.23 -13.06 0.63
N PRO A 87 -9.49 -13.00 0.17
CA PRO A 87 -10.56 -13.83 0.71
C PRO A 87 -10.31 -15.30 0.38
N ASP A 88 -10.92 -16.18 1.15
CA ASP A 88 -11.00 -17.58 0.72
C ASP A 88 -11.97 -17.77 -0.46
N GLY A 89 -11.64 -18.75 -1.31
CA GLY A 89 -12.37 -19.06 -2.55
C GLY A 89 -12.03 -18.15 -3.74
N GLU A 90 -13.05 -17.79 -4.53
CA GLU A 90 -12.86 -17.04 -5.77
C GLU A 90 -12.41 -15.58 -5.55
N LEU A 91 -11.45 -15.12 -6.35
CA LEU A 91 -10.93 -13.74 -6.30
C LEU A 91 -11.91 -12.68 -6.78
N PHE A 92 -12.91 -13.09 -7.57
CA PHE A 92 -13.93 -12.22 -8.14
C PHE A 92 -15.31 -12.71 -7.68
N ASP A 93 -16.26 -11.80 -7.54
CA ASP A 93 -17.66 -12.18 -7.35
C ASP A 93 -18.32 -12.54 -8.69
N GLU A 94 -19.55 -13.05 -8.64
CA GLU A 94 -20.35 -13.39 -9.84
C GLU A 94 -20.55 -12.22 -10.82
N LYS A 95 -20.30 -10.98 -10.37
CA LYS A 95 -20.40 -9.74 -11.16
C LYS A 95 -19.03 -9.25 -11.67
N GLY A 96 -17.96 -10.03 -11.47
CA GLY A 96 -16.60 -9.72 -11.89
C GLY A 96 -15.90 -8.66 -11.01
N LYS A 97 -16.43 -8.32 -9.84
CA LYS A 97 -15.82 -7.38 -8.91
C LYS A 97 -14.75 -8.10 -8.07
N PRO A 98 -13.56 -7.49 -7.88
CA PRO A 98 -12.54 -8.06 -7.03
C PRO A 98 -13.02 -8.17 -5.58
N ARG A 99 -12.86 -9.35 -4.98
CA ARG A 99 -13.22 -9.64 -3.58
C ARG A 99 -12.09 -9.36 -2.59
N TRP A 100 -10.85 -9.17 -3.06
CA TRP A 100 -9.73 -8.78 -2.19
C TRP A 100 -9.86 -7.33 -1.69
N LYS A 101 -9.35 -7.09 -0.48
CA LYS A 101 -9.31 -5.76 0.15
C LYS A 101 -7.88 -5.24 0.11
N SER A 102 -7.69 -4.07 -0.48
CA SER A 102 -6.38 -3.41 -0.56
C SER A 102 -6.47 -2.01 0.05
N LYS A 103 -5.69 -1.75 1.11
CA LYS A 103 -5.66 -0.46 1.80
C LYS A 103 -4.23 0.02 1.96
N GLY A 104 -4.02 1.33 1.81
CA GLY A 104 -2.73 1.97 2.03
C GLY A 104 -2.13 2.61 0.80
N ALA A 105 -1.14 3.48 1.00
CA ALA A 105 -0.57 4.28 -0.08
C ALA A 105 0.05 3.41 -1.20
N TYR A 106 0.56 2.22 -0.83
CA TYR A 106 1.28 1.34 -1.76
C TYR A 106 0.38 0.40 -2.56
N VAL A 107 -0.86 0.17 -2.12
CA VAL A 107 -1.75 -0.85 -2.72
C VAL A 107 -3.17 -0.34 -2.93
N LYS A 108 -3.47 0.92 -2.61
CA LYS A 108 -4.77 1.52 -2.90
C LYS A 108 -4.99 1.69 -4.40
N LYS A 109 -6.26 1.62 -4.80
CA LYS A 109 -6.71 2.15 -6.08
C LYS A 109 -6.50 3.65 -6.09
N LEU A 110 -5.86 4.14 -7.15
CA LEU A 110 -5.57 5.56 -7.31
C LEU A 110 -6.71 6.23 -8.06
N SER A 111 -7.00 7.46 -7.66
CA SER A 111 -7.92 8.36 -8.34
C SER A 111 -7.13 9.31 -9.26
N PRO A 112 -7.80 10.03 -10.17
CA PRO A 112 -7.13 11.05 -10.99
C PRO A 112 -6.41 12.14 -10.16
N LEU A 113 -6.81 12.37 -8.92
CA LEU A 113 -6.24 13.41 -8.05
C LEU A 113 -4.94 12.98 -7.37
N ASP A 114 -4.72 11.67 -7.19
CA ASP A 114 -3.59 11.10 -6.46
C ASP A 114 -2.87 10.01 -7.26
N TYR A 115 -2.90 10.13 -8.58
CA TYR A 115 -2.31 9.19 -9.55
C TYR A 115 -0.77 9.20 -9.53
N ASP A 116 -0.16 8.82 -8.41
CA ASP A 116 1.29 8.76 -8.20
C ASP A 116 1.79 7.31 -8.25
N LEU A 117 2.77 7.03 -9.11
CA LEU A 117 3.37 5.72 -9.31
C LEU A 117 2.35 4.55 -9.45
N PRO A 118 1.29 4.70 -10.28
CA PRO A 118 0.22 3.70 -10.38
C PRO A 118 0.73 2.33 -10.85
N ILE A 119 1.73 2.28 -11.73
CA ILE A 119 2.32 1.02 -12.18
C ILE A 119 2.92 0.21 -11.02
N ILE A 120 3.48 0.88 -10.01
CA ILE A 120 4.05 0.22 -8.84
C ILE A 120 2.95 -0.41 -8.00
N ASN A 121 1.89 0.36 -7.71
CA ASN A 121 0.76 -0.15 -6.93
C ASN A 121 0.09 -1.33 -7.64
N LYS A 122 -0.07 -1.23 -8.97
CA LYS A 122 -0.59 -2.32 -9.80
C LYS A 122 0.30 -3.56 -9.72
N ALA A 123 1.61 -3.42 -9.91
CA ALA A 123 2.55 -4.55 -9.86
C ALA A 123 2.58 -5.24 -8.50
N LEU A 124 2.51 -4.49 -7.39
CA LEU A 124 2.42 -5.07 -6.04
C LEU A 124 1.14 -5.90 -5.85
N VAL A 125 -0.01 -5.37 -6.29
CA VAL A 125 -1.29 -6.09 -6.17
C VAL A 125 -1.34 -7.30 -7.10
N ASP A 126 -0.90 -7.17 -8.35
CA ASP A 126 -0.85 -8.28 -9.31
C ASP A 126 0.09 -9.40 -8.83
N TYR A 127 1.21 -9.05 -8.19
CA TYR A 127 2.09 -10.03 -7.55
C TYR A 127 1.40 -10.74 -6.37
N MET A 128 0.90 -9.99 -5.39
CA MET A 128 0.32 -10.57 -4.17
C MET A 128 -0.96 -11.37 -4.45
N VAL A 129 -1.82 -10.90 -5.36
CA VAL A 129 -3.14 -11.48 -5.59
C VAL A 129 -3.12 -12.56 -6.68
N ARG A 130 -2.26 -12.41 -7.70
CA ARG A 130 -2.27 -13.27 -8.89
C ARG A 130 -0.96 -14.01 -9.12
N GLY A 131 0.07 -13.77 -8.31
CA GLY A 131 1.39 -14.34 -8.50
C GLY A 131 2.09 -13.87 -9.79
N ILE A 132 1.67 -12.75 -10.38
CA ILE A 132 2.29 -12.23 -11.60
C ILE A 132 3.61 -11.54 -11.23
N PRO A 133 4.75 -11.91 -11.84
CA PRO A 133 6.02 -11.24 -11.57
C PRO A 133 5.94 -9.72 -11.79
N ILE A 134 6.62 -8.97 -10.91
CA ILE A 134 6.66 -7.50 -10.97
C ILE A 134 7.19 -7.03 -12.34
N GLU A 135 8.23 -7.71 -12.83
CA GLU A 135 8.86 -7.44 -14.12
C GLU A 135 7.86 -7.54 -15.26
N GLN A 136 7.00 -8.55 -15.24
CA GLN A 136 6.00 -8.75 -16.29
C GLN A 136 5.01 -7.58 -16.31
N THR A 137 4.43 -7.23 -15.16
CA THR A 137 3.45 -6.13 -15.07
C THR A 137 4.02 -4.80 -15.56
N ILE A 138 5.27 -4.50 -15.20
CA ILE A 138 5.93 -3.23 -15.56
C ILE A 138 6.39 -3.24 -17.03
N ASN A 139 6.91 -4.35 -17.53
CA ASN A 139 7.40 -4.45 -18.91
C ASN A 139 6.27 -4.48 -19.93
N ASP A 140 5.12 -5.06 -19.60
CA ASP A 140 3.96 -5.15 -20.50
C ASP A 140 3.18 -3.83 -20.60
N CYS A 141 3.42 -2.86 -19.70
CA CYS A 141 2.75 -1.57 -19.73
C CYS A 141 3.41 -0.59 -20.72
N ASP A 142 2.62 -0.08 -21.68
CA ASP A 142 3.04 0.92 -22.69
C ASP A 142 2.42 2.31 -22.45
N ASP A 143 1.69 2.53 -21.36
CA ASP A 143 1.05 3.82 -21.07
C ASP A 143 1.93 4.71 -20.19
N LEU A 144 2.40 5.86 -20.71
CA LEU A 144 3.30 6.77 -19.99
C LEU A 144 2.70 7.24 -18.66
N LYS A 145 1.40 7.53 -18.63
CA LYS A 145 0.68 7.96 -17.41
C LYS A 145 0.88 7.00 -16.23
N GLU A 146 1.13 5.71 -16.50
CA GLU A 146 1.29 4.69 -15.46
C GLU A 146 2.62 4.84 -14.71
N PHE A 147 3.59 5.52 -15.32
CA PHE A 147 4.95 5.66 -14.79
C PHE A 147 5.19 7.01 -14.11
N GLN A 148 4.15 7.82 -13.96
CA GLN A 148 4.32 9.18 -13.45
C GLN A 148 4.64 9.20 -11.96
N LEU A 149 5.69 9.93 -11.57
CA LEU A 149 5.99 10.28 -10.19
C LEU A 149 5.60 11.75 -9.97
N VAL A 150 4.61 11.98 -9.13
CA VAL A 150 4.11 13.31 -8.77
C VAL A 150 4.74 13.72 -7.45
N THR A 151 5.57 14.76 -7.47
CA THR A 151 6.29 15.22 -6.28
C THR A 151 6.10 16.71 -6.03
N LYS A 152 5.96 17.08 -4.75
CA LYS A 152 5.64 18.44 -4.31
C LYS A 152 6.56 18.86 -3.19
N ILE A 153 7.02 20.11 -3.26
CA ILE A 153 7.76 20.72 -2.15
C ILE A 153 6.82 21.29 -1.09
N SER A 154 7.23 21.15 0.18
CA SER A 154 6.55 21.81 1.30
C SER A 154 6.97 23.28 1.41
N GLY A 155 6.27 24.06 2.25
CA GLY A 155 6.58 25.48 2.46
C GLY A 155 7.98 25.78 3.03
N LYS A 156 8.73 24.76 3.49
CA LYS A 156 10.12 24.90 3.94
C LYS A 156 11.11 25.11 2.79
N TYR A 157 10.70 24.82 1.56
CA TYR A 157 11.52 24.90 0.36
C TYR A 157 11.03 26.01 -0.58
N THR A 158 11.96 26.67 -1.27
CA THR A 158 11.64 27.81 -2.15
C THR A 158 11.19 27.38 -3.54
N HIS A 159 11.95 26.46 -4.14
CA HIS A 159 11.76 26.01 -5.52
C HIS A 159 12.34 24.62 -5.73
N ILE A 160 11.96 24.03 -6.86
CA ILE A 160 12.52 22.79 -7.39
C ILE A 160 13.54 23.16 -8.48
N GLN A 161 14.61 22.38 -8.58
CA GLN A 161 15.60 22.44 -9.65
C GLN A 161 15.62 21.11 -10.39
N HIS A 162 15.72 21.17 -11.71
CA HIS A 162 16.01 20.03 -12.59
C HIS A 162 17.36 20.31 -13.26
N GLY A 163 18.41 19.63 -12.79
CA GLY A 163 19.78 20.09 -13.01
C GLY A 163 19.98 21.52 -12.50
N ASP A 164 20.52 22.41 -13.32
CA ASP A 164 20.72 23.82 -12.96
C ASP A 164 19.48 24.69 -13.17
N LYS A 165 18.42 24.14 -13.78
CA LYS A 165 17.22 24.90 -14.13
C LYS A 165 16.25 24.95 -12.95
N ARG A 166 15.97 26.17 -12.48
CA ARG A 166 14.88 26.44 -11.53
C ARG A 166 13.52 26.28 -12.21
N LEU A 167 12.65 25.48 -11.61
CA LEU A 167 11.25 25.32 -12.03
C LEU A 167 10.36 26.35 -11.31
N LYS A 168 9.31 26.81 -11.99
CA LYS A 168 8.34 27.77 -11.42
C LYS A 168 7.34 27.04 -10.53
N GLU A 169 7.03 25.81 -10.89
CA GLU A 169 6.04 24.94 -10.28
C GLU A 169 6.60 24.34 -8.97
N LYS A 170 5.73 24.24 -7.96
CA LYS A 170 6.06 23.59 -6.68
C LYS A 170 5.60 22.13 -6.61
N CYS A 171 4.81 21.70 -7.59
CA CYS A 171 4.36 20.33 -7.80
C CYS A 171 4.73 19.97 -9.23
N ILE A 172 5.48 18.89 -9.42
CA ILE A 172 5.97 18.48 -10.72
C ILE A 172 5.69 16.99 -10.95
N ARG A 173 5.63 16.64 -12.22
CA ARG A 173 5.56 15.26 -12.69
C ARG A 173 6.88 14.90 -13.35
N VAL A 174 7.47 13.79 -12.92
CA VAL A 174 8.74 13.28 -13.44
C VAL A 174 8.63 11.80 -13.77
N PHE A 175 9.51 11.34 -14.66
CA PHE A 175 9.62 9.97 -15.11
C PHE A 175 11.08 9.54 -15.05
N ALA A 176 11.37 8.32 -14.58
CA ALA A 176 12.73 7.82 -14.51
C ALA A 176 13.31 7.67 -15.93
N SER A 177 14.56 8.08 -16.12
CA SER A 177 15.23 8.10 -17.42
C SER A 177 16.46 7.21 -17.43
N THR A 178 16.67 6.49 -18.53
CA THR A 178 17.92 5.79 -18.81
C THR A 178 18.98 6.73 -19.40
N ASP A 179 18.58 7.91 -19.88
CA ASP A 179 19.50 8.89 -20.44
C ASP A 179 20.23 9.61 -19.30
N THR A 180 21.54 9.39 -19.18
CA THR A 180 22.39 10.01 -18.15
C THR A 180 22.51 11.52 -18.29
N ARG A 181 22.14 12.08 -19.45
CA ARG A 181 22.05 13.53 -19.68
C ARG A 181 20.81 14.16 -19.06
N ASP A 182 19.77 13.36 -18.81
CA ASP A 182 18.59 13.82 -18.09
C ASP A 182 18.98 14.01 -16.61
N ALA A 183 18.97 15.27 -16.15
CA ALA A 183 19.33 15.58 -14.77
C ALA A 183 18.29 15.05 -13.77
N GLY A 184 18.69 14.93 -12.50
CA GLY A 184 17.79 14.64 -11.40
C GLY A 184 17.04 15.88 -10.91
N VAL A 185 16.05 15.67 -10.05
CA VAL A 185 15.31 16.75 -9.38
C VAL A 185 15.75 16.97 -7.93
N GLN A 186 15.95 18.24 -7.58
CA GLN A 186 16.39 18.69 -6.28
C GLN A 186 15.44 19.77 -5.73
N LYS A 187 15.29 19.82 -4.41
CA LYS A 187 14.53 20.86 -3.69
C LYS A 187 15.51 21.75 -2.95
N VAL A 188 15.30 23.07 -3.00
CA VAL A 188 16.18 24.05 -2.36
C VAL A 188 15.54 24.57 -1.07
N HIS A 189 16.25 24.46 0.05
CA HIS A 189 15.72 24.86 1.35
C HIS A 189 15.68 26.40 1.48
N GLY A 190 14.58 26.96 1.98
CA GLY A 190 14.37 28.41 1.93
C GLY A 190 15.28 29.25 2.82
N LYS A 191 15.80 28.68 3.93
CA LYS A 191 16.77 29.36 4.81
C LYS A 191 18.23 29.14 4.43
N THR A 192 18.64 27.88 4.29
CA THR A 192 20.05 27.51 4.06
C THR A 192 20.45 27.60 2.58
N LEU A 193 19.49 27.71 1.66
CA LEU A 193 19.68 27.69 0.21
C LEU A 193 20.41 26.44 -0.31
N ARG A 194 20.52 25.39 0.52
CA ARG A 194 21.18 24.14 0.15
C ARG A 194 20.22 23.28 -0.70
N PRO A 195 20.65 22.78 -1.87
CA PRO A 195 19.90 21.80 -2.62
C PRO A 195 19.95 20.44 -1.93
N ALA A 196 18.84 19.71 -1.97
CA ALA A 196 18.75 18.34 -1.52
C ALA A 196 17.95 17.52 -2.54
N LYS A 197 18.31 16.24 -2.72
CA LYS A 197 17.55 15.35 -3.60
C LYS A 197 16.07 15.29 -3.18
N MET A 198 15.18 15.27 -4.16
CA MET A 198 13.77 15.04 -3.88
C MET A 198 13.56 13.61 -3.34
N PRO A 199 12.82 13.40 -2.25
CA PRO A 199 12.58 12.06 -1.72
C PRO A 199 11.97 11.14 -2.79
N ASN A 200 12.44 9.89 -2.84
CA ASN A 200 11.97 8.86 -3.77
C ASN A 200 12.02 9.25 -5.26
N SER A 201 12.85 10.23 -5.63
CA SER A 201 13.08 10.57 -7.03
C SER A 201 14.21 9.73 -7.65
N PRO A 202 14.13 9.43 -8.96
CA PRO A 202 15.23 8.80 -9.69
C PRO A 202 16.45 9.72 -9.76
N LEU A 203 17.63 9.13 -10.05
CA LEU A 203 18.86 9.90 -10.25
C LEU A 203 18.78 10.72 -11.53
N HIS A 204 18.24 10.12 -12.59
CA HIS A 204 18.00 10.73 -13.89
C HIS A 204 16.50 10.71 -14.18
N CYS A 205 15.94 11.85 -14.55
CA CYS A 205 14.53 11.94 -14.92
C CYS A 205 14.27 12.99 -15.98
N PHE A 206 13.20 12.74 -16.74
CA PHE A 206 12.62 13.74 -17.62
C PHE A 206 11.26 14.20 -17.12
N MET A 207 10.86 15.39 -17.56
CA MET A 207 9.53 15.94 -17.35
C MET A 207 8.75 15.84 -18.65
N TYR A 208 7.46 15.56 -18.53
CA TYR A 208 6.50 15.61 -19.63
C TYR A 208 5.34 16.50 -19.19
N ASN A 209 5.28 17.71 -19.76
CA ASN A 209 4.36 18.76 -19.30
C ASN A 209 3.03 18.76 -20.06
N ASP A 210 2.93 18.02 -21.17
CA ASP A 210 1.70 17.87 -21.94
C ASP A 210 0.78 16.81 -21.32
N ASP A 211 -0.40 16.62 -21.93
CA ASP A 211 -1.32 15.57 -21.52
C ASP A 211 -0.69 14.19 -21.73
N VAL A 212 -0.70 13.37 -20.68
CA VAL A 212 -0.13 12.02 -20.65
C VAL A 212 -1.14 10.95 -21.07
N ASN A 213 -2.42 11.31 -21.21
CA ASN A 213 -3.46 10.36 -21.60
C ASN A 213 -3.24 9.90 -23.04
N GLY A 214 -3.16 8.57 -23.25
CA GLY A 214 -2.91 7.96 -24.55
C GLY A 214 -1.47 8.10 -25.06
N VAL A 215 -0.56 8.65 -24.24
CA VAL A 215 0.85 8.77 -24.59
C VAL A 215 1.57 7.47 -24.28
N LYS A 216 2.29 6.95 -25.28
CA LYS A 216 3.07 5.73 -25.12
C LYS A 216 4.37 5.95 -24.36
N VAL A 217 4.89 4.89 -23.76
CA VAL A 217 6.18 4.91 -23.06
C VAL A 217 7.31 5.24 -24.05
N PRO A 218 8.10 6.31 -23.82
CA PRO A 218 9.24 6.61 -24.66
C PRO A 218 10.40 5.64 -24.38
N ALA A 219 11.24 5.39 -25.39
CA ALA A 219 12.38 4.47 -25.28
C ALA A 219 13.39 4.83 -24.17
N LYS A 220 13.42 6.09 -23.75
CA LYS A 220 14.29 6.56 -22.67
C LYS A 220 13.73 6.34 -21.25
N LEU A 221 12.51 5.84 -21.11
CA LEU A 221 11.94 5.53 -19.79
C LEU A 221 12.70 4.37 -19.15
N ASP A 222 13.18 4.56 -17.93
CA ASP A 222 13.86 3.53 -17.16
C ASP A 222 12.88 2.64 -16.40
N LYS A 223 12.40 1.58 -17.05
CA LYS A 223 11.53 0.56 -16.41
C LYS A 223 12.22 -0.16 -15.25
N SER A 224 13.54 -0.35 -15.31
CA SER A 224 14.32 -1.03 -14.26
C SER A 224 14.27 -0.27 -12.94
N TRP A 225 14.24 1.07 -12.98
CA TRP A 225 14.05 1.88 -11.78
C TRP A 225 12.71 1.59 -11.08
N TYR A 226 11.63 1.43 -11.85
CA TYR A 226 10.31 1.09 -11.31
C TYR A 226 10.28 -0.33 -10.76
N ILE A 227 10.90 -1.30 -11.44
CA ILE A 227 11.04 -2.69 -10.96
C ILE A 227 11.78 -2.71 -9.62
N ALA A 228 12.92 -2.02 -9.52
CA ALA A 228 13.68 -1.94 -8.28
C ALA A 228 12.88 -1.29 -7.14
N LEU A 229 12.10 -0.23 -7.44
CA LEU A 229 11.24 0.41 -6.45
C LEU A 229 10.08 -0.50 -6.01
N ALA A 230 9.47 -1.23 -6.94
CA ALA A 230 8.41 -2.19 -6.65
C ALA A 230 8.93 -3.33 -5.77
N ASN A 231 10.06 -3.94 -6.12
CA ASN A 231 10.70 -4.99 -5.31
C ASN A 231 11.06 -4.48 -3.90
N LYS A 232 11.58 -3.25 -3.79
CA LYS A 232 11.84 -2.63 -2.49
C LYS A 232 10.56 -2.51 -1.65
N ARG A 233 9.45 -2.04 -2.25
CA ARG A 233 8.17 -1.93 -1.54
C ARG A 233 7.58 -3.28 -1.20
N LEU A 234 7.78 -4.29 -2.05
CA LEU A 234 7.34 -5.66 -1.80
C LEU A 234 8.05 -6.23 -0.57
N GLY A 235 9.37 -5.98 -0.43
CA GLY A 235 10.14 -6.34 0.76
C GLY A 235 9.63 -5.71 2.06
N ASP A 236 8.99 -4.53 2.01
CA ASP A 236 8.35 -3.93 3.20
C ASP A 236 7.13 -4.75 3.69
N PHE A 237 6.57 -5.65 2.87
CA PHE A 237 5.50 -6.59 3.25
C PHE A 237 6.06 -7.95 3.73
N GLY A 238 7.39 -8.09 3.84
CA GLY A 238 8.03 -9.33 4.30
C GLY A 238 8.17 -10.42 3.24
N ILE A 239 8.09 -10.05 1.96
CA ILE A 239 8.26 -10.93 0.79
C ILE A 239 9.67 -10.79 0.21
#